data_AF-A0A2G9N1R4-F1
#
_entry.id   AF-A0A2G9N1R4-F1
#
_cell.length_a   1.000
_cell.length_b   1.000
_cell.length_c   1.000
_cell.angle_alpha   90.00
_cell.angle_beta   90.00
_cell.angle_gamma   90.00
#
_symmetry.space_group_name_H-M   'P 1'
#
loop_
_entity.id
_entity.type
_entity.pdbx_description
1 polymer ?
#
loop_
_entity_poly.entity_id
_entity_poly.type
_entity_poly.pdbx_seq_one_letter_code
_entity_poly.pdbx_strand_id
1 'polypeptide(L)'
;MNAMNERGHIIFLILGGFLILAIIPVLITSFFWPAKILMQIILIFVLYTTVKGYLGGGTITLIVSAILIYFMVFKWFELFLSLYILQVLLGLQFMSVMIWGIGTTMRKG
;
A
#
# COMPACT_ATOMS: atom_id res chain seq x y z
N MET A 1 -0.70 26.71 23.59
CA MET A 1 -1.11 26.48 22.20
C MET A 1 -0.12 25.60 21.40
N ASN A 2 0.79 24.85 22.05
CA ASN A 2 1.93 24.20 21.35
C ASN A 2 1.88 22.66 21.30
N ALA A 3 1.06 21.98 22.10
CA ALA A 3 1.01 20.51 22.14
C ALA A 3 0.38 19.87 20.88
N MET A 4 -0.45 20.61 20.14
CA MET A 4 -1.09 20.11 18.91
C MET A 4 -0.12 20.08 17.72
N ASN A 5 0.89 20.97 17.71
CA ASN A 5 1.84 21.11 16.61
C ASN A 5 2.90 20.00 16.61
N GLU A 6 3.36 19.57 17.79
CA GLU A 6 4.34 18.49 17.92
C GLU A 6 3.78 17.12 17.51
N ARG A 7 2.54 16.83 17.91
CA ARG A 7 1.85 15.58 17.53
C ARG A 7 1.56 15.52 16.03
N GLY A 8 1.21 16.66 15.41
CA GLY A 8 1.03 16.77 13.96
C GLY A 8 2.32 16.51 13.20
N HIS A 9 3.44 17.11 13.63
CA HIS A 9 4.75 16.90 12.99
C HIS A 9 5.22 15.45 13.01
N ILE A 10 4.98 14.73 14.10
CA ILE A 10 5.33 13.30 14.21
C ILE A 10 4.54 12.47 13.20
N ILE A 11 3.26 12.75 13.02
CA ILE A 11 2.41 12.06 12.04
C ILE A 11 2.93 12.31 10.61
N PHE A 12 3.31 13.55 10.28
CA PHE A 12 3.88 13.86 8.96
C PHE A 12 5.21 13.14 8.71
N LEU A 13 6.08 13.02 9.71
CA LEU A 13 7.33 12.26 9.61
C LEU A 13 7.07 10.77 9.37
N ILE A 14 6.12 10.18 10.10
CA ILE A 14 5.73 8.78 9.95
C ILE A 14 5.16 8.52 8.55
N LEU A 15 4.23 9.37 8.08
CA LEU A 15 3.67 9.27 6.74
C LEU A 15 4.73 9.44 5.64
N GLY A 16 5.67 10.36 5.82
CA GLY A 16 6.81 10.53 4.92
C GLY A 16 7.69 9.28 4.86
N GLY A 17 7.99 8.66 6.00
CA GLY A 17 8.72 7.40 6.07
C GLY A 17 8.02 6.25 5.35
N PHE A 18 6.71 6.11 5.53
CA PHE A 18 5.90 5.11 4.83
C PHE A 18 5.87 5.33 3.31
N LEU A 19 5.82 6.59 2.87
CA LEU A 19 5.88 6.93 1.46
C LEU A 19 7.20 6.50 0.83
N ILE A 20 8.32 6.73 1.52
CA ILE A 20 9.66 6.28 1.07
C ILE A 20 9.71 4.75 1.02
N LEU A 21 9.21 4.06 2.05
CA LEU A 21 9.19 2.60 2.09
C LEU A 21 8.32 2.00 0.98
N ALA A 22 7.22 2.64 0.60
CA ALA A 22 6.34 2.19 -0.48
C ALA A 22 7.01 2.23 -1.86
N ILE A 23 8.04 3.06 -2.04
CA ILE A 23 8.81 3.15 -3.30
C ILE A 23 9.78 1.96 -3.45
N ILE A 24 10.23 1.36 -2.34
CA ILE A 24 11.26 0.29 -2.37
C ILE A 24 10.83 -0.91 -3.23
N PRO A 25 9.61 -1.47 -3.08
CA PRO A 25 9.18 -2.58 -3.93
C PRO A 25 9.05 -2.20 -5.40
N VAL A 26 8.68 -0.94 -5.70
CA VAL A 26 8.67 -0.44 -7.08
C VAL A 26 10.07 -0.52 -7.66
N LEU A 27 11.07 0.03 -6.96
CA LEU A 27 12.47 -0.05 -7.38
C LEU A 27 12.92 -1.49 -7.62
N ILE A 28 12.63 -2.41 -6.68
CA ILE A 28 12.98 -3.83 -6.82
C ILE A 28 12.35 -4.44 -8.08
N THR A 29 11.07 -4.18 -8.34
CA THR A 29 10.38 -4.71 -9.53
C THR A 29 10.83 -4.07 -10.84
N SER A 30 11.37 -2.85 -10.81
CA SER A 30 11.95 -2.20 -11.99
C SER A 30 13.31 -2.82 -12.37
N PHE A 31 14.12 -3.25 -11.39
CA PHE A 31 15.43 -3.87 -11.65
C PHE A 31 15.39 -5.40 -11.80
N PHE A 32 14.44 -6.07 -11.15
CA PHE A 32 14.37 -7.54 -11.12
C PHE A 32 13.10 -8.06 -11.80
N TRP A 33 13.25 -8.45 -13.07
CA TRP A 33 12.14 -8.94 -13.91
C TRP A 33 11.35 -10.13 -13.31
N PRO A 34 11.98 -11.13 -12.66
CA PRO A 34 11.22 -12.20 -12.01
C PRO A 34 10.33 -11.70 -10.87
N ALA A 35 10.78 -10.70 -10.09
CA ALA A 35 9.96 -10.11 -9.03
C ALA A 35 8.76 -9.36 -9.61
N LYS A 36 8.93 -8.68 -10.76
CA LYS A 36 7.82 -8.02 -11.45
C LYS A 36 6.71 -9.01 -11.81
N ILE A 37 7.07 -10.14 -12.42
CA ILE A 37 6.09 -11.17 -12.81
C ILE A 37 5.37 -11.74 -11.58
N LEU A 38 6.11 -12.08 -10.52
CA LEU A 38 5.52 -12.58 -9.28
C LEU A 38 4.52 -11.58 -8.69
N MET A 39 4.89 -10.30 -8.61
CA MET A 39 4.01 -9.25 -8.09
C MET A 39 2.78 -9.02 -8.98
N GLN A 40 2.92 -9.12 -10.31
CA GLN A 40 1.78 -9.05 -11.22
C GLN A 40 0.80 -10.20 -10.99
N ILE A 41 1.29 -11.43 -10.81
CA ILE A 41 0.43 -12.59 -10.51
C ILE A 41 -0.32 -12.40 -9.19
N ILE A 42 0.37 -11.94 -8.15
CA ILE A 42 -0.24 -11.66 -6.84
C ILE A 42 -1.33 -10.59 -6.98
N LEU A 43 -1.03 -9.47 -7.64
CA LEU A 43 -2.01 -8.38 -7.83
C LEU A 43 -3.22 -8.80 -8.65
N ILE A 44 -3.04 -9.64 -9.67
CA ILE A 44 -4.15 -10.22 -10.44
C ILE A 44 -5.09 -11.00 -9.51
N PHE A 45 -4.53 -11.84 -8.65
CA PHE A 45 -5.32 -12.64 -7.73
C PHE A 45 -6.03 -11.77 -6.68
N VAL A 46 -5.33 -10.79 -6.10
CA VAL A 46 -5.89 -9.84 -5.14
C VAL A 46 -7.04 -9.04 -5.76
N LEU A 47 -6.87 -8.52 -6.98
CA LEU A 47 -7.93 -7.77 -7.66
C LEU A 47 -9.15 -8.64 -7.94
N TYR A 48 -8.94 -9.84 -8.49
CA TYR A 48 -10.04 -10.75 -8.80
C TYR A 48 -10.83 -11.14 -7.54
N THR A 49 -10.12 -11.55 -6.48
CA THR A 49 -10.76 -11.93 -5.21
C THR A 49 -11.47 -10.76 -4.55
N THR A 50 -10.91 -9.56 -4.63
CA THR A 50 -11.54 -8.32 -4.12
C THR A 50 -12.82 -8.01 -4.87
N VAL A 51 -12.78 -7.99 -6.21
CA VAL A 51 -13.96 -7.71 -7.05
C VAL A 51 -15.03 -8.76 -6.84
N LYS A 52 -14.65 -10.04 -6.76
CA LYS A 52 -15.57 -11.15 -6.43
C LYS A 52 -16.15 -11.01 -5.03
N GLY A 53 -15.39 -10.53 -4.06
CA GLY A 53 -15.88 -10.25 -2.71
C GLY A 53 -16.98 -9.19 -2.68
N TYR A 54 -16.87 -8.14 -3.52
CA TYR A 54 -17.87 -7.06 -3.57
C TYR A 54 -19.06 -7.35 -4.50
N LEU A 55 -18.83 -7.97 -5.66
CA LEU A 55 -19.86 -8.16 -6.69
C LEU A 55 -20.45 -9.58 -6.72
N GLY A 56 -19.87 -10.53 -5.97
CA GLY A 56 -20.25 -11.93 -6.00
C GLY A 56 -19.76 -12.66 -7.27
N GLY A 57 -20.41 -13.78 -7.59
CA GLY A 57 -20.10 -14.58 -8.78
C GLY A 57 -20.98 -14.21 -9.98
N GLY A 58 -20.38 -14.05 -11.15
CA GLY A 58 -21.11 -13.82 -12.40
C GLY A 58 -20.24 -13.23 -13.51
N THR A 59 -20.84 -13.08 -14.69
CA THR A 59 -20.16 -12.53 -15.88
C THR A 59 -19.68 -11.09 -15.66
N ILE A 60 -20.45 -10.28 -14.91
CA ILE A 60 -20.09 -8.90 -14.59
C ILE A 60 -18.79 -8.84 -13.77
N THR A 61 -18.65 -9.73 -12.77
CA THR A 61 -17.43 -9.84 -11.94
C THR A 61 -16.20 -10.10 -12.80
N LEU A 62 -16.30 -10.97 -13.80
CA LEU A 62 -15.20 -11.27 -14.73
C LEU A 62 -14.83 -10.06 -15.59
N ILE A 63 -15.83 -9.38 -16.16
CA ILE A 63 -15.61 -8.20 -17.01
C ILE A 63 -14.94 -7.08 -16.20
N VAL A 64 -15.48 -6.76 -15.02
CA VAL A 64 -14.93 -5.70 -14.16
C VAL A 64 -13.51 -6.07 -13.69
N SER A 65 -13.29 -7.31 -13.28
CA SER A 65 -11.95 -7.78 -12.88
C SER A 65 -10.95 -7.67 -14.03
N ALA A 66 -11.32 -8.08 -15.25
CA ALA A 66 -10.44 -8.03 -16.41
C ALA A 66 -10.04 -6.59 -16.76
N ILE A 67 -11.00 -5.66 -16.72
CA ILE A 67 -10.75 -4.23 -16.94
C ILE A 67 -9.78 -3.68 -15.87
N LEU A 68 -10.06 -3.94 -14.59
CA LEU A 68 -9.21 -3.46 -13.50
C LEU A 68 -7.81 -4.06 -13.56
N ILE A 69 -7.68 -5.36 -13.84
CA ILE A 69 -6.39 -6.02 -14.02
C ILE A 69 -5.59 -5.37 -15.15
N TYR A 70 -6.22 -5.12 -16.30
CA TYR A 70 -5.56 -4.46 -17.42
C TYR A 70 -4.99 -3.10 -17.03
N PHE A 71 -5.82 -2.24 -16.41
CA PHE A 71 -5.39 -0.91 -16.04
C PHE A 71 -4.38 -0.91 -14.90
N MET A 72 -4.60 -1.70 -13.85
CA MET A 72 -3.83 -1.64 -12.61
C MET A 72 -2.56 -2.48 -12.65
N VAL A 73 -2.54 -3.60 -13.38
CA VAL A 73 -1.41 -4.55 -13.40
C VAL A 73 -0.54 -4.41 -14.64
N PHE A 74 -1.12 -4.07 -15.79
CA PHE A 74 -0.38 -4.00 -17.05
C PHE A 74 -0.08 -2.56 -17.47
N LYS A 75 -1.07 -1.66 -17.43
CA LYS A 75 -0.88 -0.29 -17.91
C LYS A 75 -0.21 0.64 -16.88
N TRP A 76 -0.60 0.56 -15.61
CA TRP A 76 -0.14 1.46 -14.53
C TRP A 76 0.49 0.71 -13.35
N PHE A 77 1.22 -0.38 -13.64
CA PHE A 77 1.74 -1.30 -12.63
C PHE A 77 2.47 -0.64 -11.46
N GLU A 78 3.43 0.24 -11.75
CA GLU A 78 4.32 0.84 -10.73
C GLU A 78 3.54 1.72 -9.75
N LEU A 79 2.58 2.49 -10.27
CA LEU A 79 1.72 3.37 -9.46
C LEU A 79 0.83 2.55 -8.53
N PHE A 80 0.16 1.53 -9.06
CA PHE A 80 -0.73 0.70 -8.25
C PHE A 80 0.02 -0.23 -7.29
N LEU A 81 1.22 -0.69 -7.66
CA LEU A 81 2.08 -1.42 -6.74
C LEU A 81 2.48 -0.54 -5.55
N SER A 82 2.90 0.70 -5.79
CA SER A 82 3.23 1.65 -4.72
C SER A 82 2.05 1.89 -3.79
N LEU A 83 0.86 2.16 -4.36
CA LEU A 83 -0.35 2.38 -3.59
C LEU A 83 -0.77 1.14 -2.79
N TYR A 84 -0.66 -0.05 -3.37
CA TYR A 84 -0.95 -1.30 -2.70
C TYR A 84 -0.02 -1.54 -1.51
N ILE A 85 1.29 -1.34 -1.69
CA ILE A 85 2.26 -1.46 -0.60
C ILE A 85 1.99 -0.42 0.48
N LEU A 86 1.72 0.83 0.10
CA LEU A 86 1.36 1.88 1.04
C LEU A 86 0.13 1.49 1.86
N GLN A 87 -0.92 0.95 1.22
CA GLN A 87 -2.11 0.45 1.91
C GLN A 87 -1.77 -0.68 2.89
N VAL A 88 -0.93 -1.64 2.50
CA VAL A 88 -0.51 -2.76 3.36
C VAL A 88 0.28 -2.24 4.58
N LEU A 89 1.20 -1.31 4.35
CA LEU A 89 2.01 -0.69 5.40
C LEU A 89 1.13 0.10 6.38
N LEU A 90 0.16 0.87 5.86
CA LEU A 90 -0.79 1.62 6.68
C LEU A 90 -1.75 0.68 7.44
N GLY A 91 -2.20 -0.42 6.82
CA GLY A 91 -3.12 -1.36 7.45
C GLY A 91 -2.48 -2.20 8.56
N LEU A 92 -1.23 -2.64 8.38
CA LEU A 92 -0.57 -3.59 9.29
C LEU A 92 0.33 -2.92 10.33
N GLN A 93 1.01 -1.83 9.97
CA GLN A 93 2.12 -1.31 10.77
C GLN A 93 1.89 0.11 11.30
N PHE A 94 0.87 0.83 10.82
CA PHE A 94 0.61 2.20 11.24
C PHE A 94 0.35 2.32 12.75
N MET A 95 -0.51 1.46 13.30
CA MET A 95 -0.83 1.49 14.73
C MET A 95 0.39 1.15 15.60
N SER A 96 1.22 0.20 15.17
CA SER A 96 2.46 -0.19 15.87
C SER A 96 3.47 0.96 15.92
N VAL A 97 3.71 1.62 14.78
CA VAL A 97 4.64 2.77 14.67
C VAL A 97 4.11 3.98 15.41
N MET A 98 2.80 4.23 15.41
CA MET A 98 2.18 5.30 16.20
C MET A 98 2.36 5.07 17.71
N ILE A 99 2.12 3.85 18.20
CA ILE A 99 2.32 3.50 19.63
C ILE A 99 3.80 3.65 20.02
N TRP A 100 4.72 3.19 19.18
CA TRP A 100 6.16 3.34 19.41
C TRP A 100 6.60 4.80 19.40
N GLY A 101 6.15 5.59 18.43
CA GLY A 101 6.46 7.01 18.32
C GLY A 101 5.93 7.81 19.52
N ILE A 102 4.73 7.49 19.99
CA ILE A 102 4.16 8.10 21.21
C ILE A 102 4.97 7.71 22.45
N GLY A 103 5.25 6.41 22.66
CA GLY A 103 5.98 5.92 23.84
C GLY A 103 7.43 6.41 23.95
N THR A 104 8.11 6.56 22.82
CA THR A 104 9.49 7.09 22.77
C THR A 104 9.56 8.60 22.99
N THR A 105 8.55 9.35 22.56
CA THR A 105 8.47 10.80 22.78
C THR A 105 8.08 11.12 24.22
N MET A 106 7.19 10.33 24.84
CA MET A 106 6.82 10.49 26.26
C MET A 106 7.95 10.18 27.24
N ARG A 107 8.94 9.35 26.86
CA ARG A 107 10.10 9.01 27.71
C ARG A 107 11.16 10.13 27.77
N LYS A 108 11.06 11.15 26.90
CA LYS A 108 11.98 12.29 26.84
C LYS A 108 11.44 13.57 27.51
N GLY A 109 10.20 13.56 28.00
CA GLY A 109 9.63 14.62 28.84
C GLY A 109 9.60 14.20 30.30
#